data_AF-A0ABD2NFZ8-F1
#
_entry.id   AF-A0ABD2NFZ8-F1
#
_cell.length_a   1.000
_cell.length_b   1.000
_cell.length_c   1.000
_cell.angle_alpha   90.00
_cell.angle_beta   90.00
_cell.angle_gamma   90.00
#
_symmetry.space_group_name_H-M   'P 1'
#
loop_
_entity.id
_entity.type
_entity.pdbx_description
1 polymer ?
#
loop_
_entity_poly.entity_id
_entity_poly.type
_entity_poly.pdbx_seq_one_letter_code
_entity_poly.pdbx_strand_id
1 'polypeptide(L)'
;MLLAFLLQITQIIKPGLIEPHTPTHHPLSRISSGRKRVRLDRSKLVRTLKKYHMKADRYRSKYEKYKKRYLRLKSKTDKNEPSPRTRINRMIGKMRISKIIRKQLLFSEIMQAQVKYNYRTLRSSTLKEQLRRYMNGDIVR
;
A
#
# COMPACT_ATOMS: atom_id res chain seq x y z
N MET A 1 81.73 -70.28 -0.15
CA MET A 1 81.27 -69.26 0.81
C MET A 1 80.89 -67.95 0.09
N LEU A 2 79.91 -67.97 -0.82
CA LEU A 2 79.44 -66.74 -1.50
C LEU A 2 77.90 -66.66 -1.61
N LEU A 3 77.17 -67.73 -1.27
CA LEU A 3 75.70 -67.78 -1.34
C LEU A 3 75.01 -67.33 -0.03
N ALA A 4 75.72 -67.32 1.10
CA ALA A 4 75.15 -66.90 2.39
C ALA A 4 75.13 -65.36 2.56
N PHE A 5 75.93 -64.62 1.80
CA PHE A 5 76.05 -63.16 1.97
C PHE A 5 74.98 -62.38 1.17
N LEU A 6 74.44 -62.97 0.10
CA LEU A 6 73.40 -62.35 -0.72
C LEU A 6 71.99 -62.41 -0.11
N LEU A 7 71.77 -63.30 0.86
CA LEU A 7 70.49 -63.42 1.58
C LEU A 7 70.36 -62.43 2.75
N GLN A 8 71.43 -61.73 3.11
CA GLN A 8 71.43 -60.77 4.22
C GLN A 8 71.19 -59.32 3.75
N ILE A 9 71.33 -59.06 2.45
CA ILE A 9 71.09 -57.73 1.85
C ILE A 9 69.60 -57.53 1.49
N THR A 10 68.84 -58.61 1.26
CA THR A 10 67.43 -58.53 0.84
C THR A 10 66.44 -58.26 1.97
N GLN A 11 66.87 -58.27 3.24
CA GLN A 11 66.01 -57.95 4.40
C GLN A 11 66.04 -56.47 4.83
N ILE A 12 66.80 -55.60 4.13
CA ILE A 12 66.99 -54.19 4.53
C ILE A 12 66.03 -53.22 3.80
N ILE A 13 65.21 -53.70 2.87
CA ILE A 13 64.21 -52.85 2.20
C ILE A 13 62.83 -53.23 2.69
N LYS A 14 62.44 -52.72 3.87
CA LYS A 14 61.02 -52.52 4.16
C LYS A 14 60.56 -51.34 3.30
N PRO A 15 59.69 -51.52 2.27
CA PRO A 15 59.02 -50.37 1.69
C PRO A 15 58.15 -49.78 2.79
N GLY A 16 58.59 -48.65 3.36
CA GLY A 16 57.72 -47.84 4.19
C GLY A 16 56.47 -47.56 3.39
N LEU A 17 55.32 -48.04 3.87
CA LEU A 17 54.02 -47.57 3.42
C LEU A 17 54.02 -46.06 3.63
N ILE A 18 54.29 -45.31 2.57
CA ILE A 18 53.93 -43.91 2.50
C ILE A 18 52.42 -43.95 2.29
N GLU A 19 51.66 -43.94 3.38
CA GLU A 19 50.25 -43.61 3.29
C GLU A 19 50.16 -42.26 2.58
N PRO A 20 49.34 -42.10 1.53
CA PRO A 20 49.14 -40.81 0.93
C PRO A 20 48.53 -39.93 2.02
N HIS A 21 49.32 -39.00 2.56
CA HIS A 21 48.80 -37.88 3.33
C HIS A 21 47.88 -37.10 2.39
N THR A 22 46.60 -37.48 2.35
CA THR A 22 45.57 -36.64 1.76
C THR A 22 45.60 -35.34 2.56
N PRO A 23 45.83 -34.18 1.93
CA PRO A 23 45.76 -32.93 2.65
C PRO A 23 44.32 -32.82 3.18
N THR A 24 44.17 -32.82 4.51
CA THR A 24 42.92 -32.51 5.20
C THR A 24 42.62 -31.02 5.03
N HIS A 25 42.41 -30.60 3.77
CA HIS A 25 41.86 -29.31 3.46
C HIS A 25 40.38 -29.32 3.90
N HIS A 26 40.11 -28.76 5.08
CA HIS A 26 38.78 -28.23 5.40
C HIS A 26 38.71 -26.69 5.33
N PRO A 27 39.05 -26.03 4.21
CA PRO A 27 38.78 -24.60 4.01
C PRO A 27 37.28 -24.31 3.79
N LEU A 28 36.46 -25.34 3.58
CA LEU A 28 35.02 -25.21 3.33
C LEU A 28 34.20 -24.80 4.57
N SER A 29 34.71 -25.01 5.78
CA SER A 29 33.97 -24.79 7.04
C SER A 29 33.69 -23.30 7.30
N ARG A 30 34.70 -22.42 7.16
CA ARG A 30 34.51 -20.97 7.35
C ARG A 30 33.65 -20.33 6.26
N ILE A 31 33.87 -20.74 5.01
CA ILE A 31 33.12 -20.23 3.85
C ILE A 31 31.64 -20.63 3.94
N SER A 32 31.34 -21.89 4.29
CA SER A 32 29.96 -22.37 4.47
C SER A 32 29.27 -21.69 5.67
N SER A 33 29.98 -21.48 6.78
CA SER A 33 29.48 -20.73 7.94
C SER A 33 29.14 -19.27 7.59
N GLY A 34 30.02 -18.59 6.85
CA GLY A 34 29.76 -17.23 6.35
C GLY A 34 28.53 -17.16 5.44
N ARG A 35 28.42 -18.09 4.48
CA ARG A 35 27.24 -18.20 3.60
C ARG A 35 25.95 -18.45 4.40
N LYS A 36 26.01 -19.28 5.45
CA LYS A 36 24.87 -19.55 6.35
C LYS A 36 24.44 -18.29 7.11
N ARG A 37 25.38 -17.50 7.64
CA ARG A 37 25.10 -16.23 8.32
C ARG A 37 24.43 -15.23 7.39
N VAL A 38 25.00 -14.99 6.21
CA VAL A 38 24.41 -14.08 5.20
C VAL A 38 22.99 -14.51 4.81
N ARG A 39 22.74 -15.81 4.63
CA ARG A 39 21.40 -16.32 4.34
C ARG A 39 20.41 -16.01 5.46
N LEU A 40 20.82 -16.21 6.72
CA LEU A 40 20.00 -15.89 7.88
C LEU A 40 19.71 -14.40 7.98
N ASP A 41 20.72 -13.55 7.76
CA ASP A 41 20.58 -12.10 7.84
C ASP A 41 19.71 -11.54 6.72
N ARG A 42 19.87 -12.03 5.49
CA ARG A 42 18.95 -11.72 4.37
C ARG A 42 17.52 -12.14 4.70
N SER A 43 17.34 -13.33 5.27
CA SER A 43 16.01 -13.82 5.67
C SER A 43 15.39 -12.96 6.76
N LYS A 44 16.18 -12.52 7.75
CA LYS A 44 15.74 -11.58 8.80
C LYS A 44 15.33 -10.25 8.19
N LEU A 45 16.14 -9.70 7.29
CA LEU A 45 15.89 -8.42 6.61
C LEU A 45 14.61 -8.45 5.78
N VAL A 46 14.36 -9.53 5.04
CA VAL A 46 13.10 -9.71 4.28
C VAL A 46 11.90 -9.75 5.23
N ARG A 47 12.00 -10.46 6.36
CA ARG A 47 10.93 -10.51 7.38
C ARG A 47 10.68 -9.15 8.03
N THR A 48 11.72 -8.40 8.35
CA THR A 48 11.58 -7.06 8.95
C THR A 48 10.98 -6.08 7.95
N LEU A 49 11.43 -6.07 6.70
CA LEU A 49 10.83 -5.25 5.63
C LEU A 49 9.34 -5.57 5.47
N LYS A 50 8.97 -6.85 5.38
CA LYS A 50 7.55 -7.25 5.30
C LYS A 50 6.75 -6.74 6.50
N LYS A 51 7.29 -6.86 7.72
CA LYS A 51 6.65 -6.37 8.95
C LYS A 51 6.45 -4.85 8.92
N TYR A 52 7.44 -4.09 8.43
CA TYR A 52 7.32 -2.64 8.33
C TYR A 52 6.34 -2.20 7.25
N HIS A 53 6.33 -2.84 6.07
CA HIS A 53 5.32 -2.60 5.04
C HIS A 53 3.90 -2.82 5.57
N MET A 54 3.65 -3.96 6.22
CA MET A 54 2.34 -4.24 6.81
C MET A 54 1.93 -3.21 7.87
N LYS A 55 2.89 -2.71 8.68
CA LYS A 55 2.62 -1.63 9.64
C LYS A 55 2.26 -0.34 8.92
N ALA A 56 3.03 0.05 7.91
CA ALA A 56 2.78 1.26 7.13
C ALA A 56 1.39 1.24 6.49
N ASP A 57 0.99 0.13 5.87
CA ASP A 57 -0.34 -0.04 5.26
C ASP A 57 -1.46 0.04 6.30
N ARG A 58 -1.25 -0.58 7.47
CA ARG A 58 -2.21 -0.49 8.59
C ARG A 58 -2.36 0.95 9.09
N TYR A 59 -1.26 1.68 9.27
CA TYR A 59 -1.30 3.08 9.71
C TYR A 59 -1.91 3.99 8.64
N ARG A 60 -1.59 3.78 7.37
CA ARG A 60 -2.21 4.50 6.24
C ARG A 60 -3.72 4.29 6.21
N SER A 61 -4.17 3.04 6.38
CA SER A 61 -5.59 2.70 6.41
C SER A 61 -6.31 3.37 7.60
N LYS A 62 -5.68 3.37 8.79
CA LYS A 62 -6.20 4.08 9.97
C LYS A 62 -6.27 5.59 9.72
N TYR A 63 -5.20 6.17 9.19
CA TYR A 63 -5.14 7.60 8.85
C TYR A 63 -6.27 7.99 7.90
N GLU A 64 -6.46 7.26 6.79
CA GLU A 64 -7.55 7.55 5.84
C GLU A 64 -8.93 7.41 6.46
N LYS A 65 -9.15 6.39 7.31
CA LYS A 65 -10.40 6.23 8.08
C LYS A 65 -10.67 7.45 8.96
N TYR A 66 -9.68 7.88 9.75
CA TYR A 66 -9.85 9.00 10.68
C TYR A 66 -9.94 10.34 9.95
N LYS A 67 -9.18 10.55 8.88
CA LYS A 67 -9.29 11.71 7.99
C LYS A 67 -10.71 11.84 7.43
N LYS A 68 -11.26 10.77 6.87
CA LYS A 68 -12.65 10.75 6.37
C LYS A 68 -13.66 11.04 7.49
N ARG A 69 -13.47 10.48 8.69
CA ARG A 69 -14.34 10.75 9.85
C ARG A 69 -14.27 12.22 10.27
N TYR A 70 -13.06 12.78 10.36
CA TYR A 70 -12.82 14.18 10.70
C TYR A 70 -13.50 15.10 9.69
N LEU A 71 -13.30 14.88 8.38
CA LEU A 71 -13.93 15.69 7.34
C LEU A 71 -15.45 15.64 7.42
N ARG A 72 -16.04 14.47 7.72
CA ARG A 72 -17.49 14.35 7.94
C ARG A 72 -17.96 15.15 9.16
N LEU A 73 -17.24 15.09 10.28
CA LEU A 73 -17.58 15.85 11.49
C LEU A 73 -17.42 17.35 11.27
N LYS A 74 -16.30 17.78 10.69
CA LYS A 74 -16.04 19.17 10.31
C LYS A 74 -17.13 19.72 9.39
N SER A 75 -17.56 18.93 8.41
CA SER A 75 -18.66 19.35 7.52
C SER A 75 -20.02 19.48 8.23
N LYS A 76 -20.20 18.86 9.40
CA LYS A 76 -21.40 19.03 10.23
C LYS A 76 -21.32 20.27 11.13
N THR A 77 -20.13 20.63 11.62
CA THR A 77 -19.94 21.82 12.46
C THR A 77 -19.88 23.11 11.64
N ASP A 78 -19.24 23.07 10.47
CA ASP A 78 -19.00 24.27 9.66
C ASP A 78 -20.25 24.70 8.86
N LYS A 79 -21.27 23.84 8.76
CA LYS A 79 -22.49 24.09 7.98
C LYS A 79 -23.70 24.10 8.89
N ASN A 80 -24.09 25.30 9.33
CA ASN A 80 -25.45 25.56 9.86
C ASN A 80 -26.54 25.30 8.80
N GLU A 81 -26.15 25.13 7.53
CA GLU A 81 -27.09 24.77 6.47
C GLU A 81 -27.49 23.28 6.53
N PRO A 82 -28.81 22.98 6.61
CA PRO A 82 -29.29 21.60 6.56
C PRO A 82 -28.95 20.94 5.23
N SER A 83 -28.66 19.62 5.28
CA SER A 83 -28.46 18.82 4.06
C SER A 83 -29.70 18.84 3.16
N PRO A 84 -29.58 18.66 1.84
CA PRO A 84 -30.73 18.63 0.91
C PRO A 84 -31.84 17.68 1.38
N ARG A 85 -31.46 16.48 1.85
CA ARG A 85 -32.41 15.51 2.40
C ARG A 85 -33.09 16.02 3.67
N THR A 86 -32.37 16.72 4.54
CA THR A 86 -32.93 17.33 5.74
C THR A 86 -33.92 18.46 5.38
N ARG A 87 -33.61 19.30 4.38
CA ARG A 87 -34.52 20.35 3.89
C ARG A 87 -35.82 19.76 3.37
N ILE A 88 -35.73 18.74 2.53
CA ILE A 88 -36.88 18.04 1.95
C ILE A 88 -37.72 17.40 3.06
N ASN A 89 -37.09 16.74 4.04
CA ASN A 89 -37.81 16.16 5.17
C ASN A 89 -38.51 17.24 6.03
N ARG A 90 -37.89 18.42 6.21
CA ARG A 90 -38.54 19.55 6.89
C ARG A 90 -39.72 20.10 6.10
N MET A 91 -39.57 20.22 4.78
CA MET A 91 -40.62 20.71 3.88
C MET A 91 -41.83 19.78 3.81
N ILE A 92 -41.61 18.46 3.73
CA ILE A 92 -42.69 17.45 3.67
C ILE A 92 -43.29 17.18 5.05
N GLY A 93 -42.50 17.38 6.12
CA GLY A 93 -42.91 17.07 7.49
C GLY A 93 -43.27 15.59 7.67
N LYS A 94 -44.47 15.31 8.18
CA LYS A 94 -44.98 13.95 8.42
C LYS A 94 -45.76 13.36 7.24
N MET A 95 -45.89 14.07 6.13
CA MET A 95 -46.67 13.60 4.98
C MET A 95 -46.01 12.36 4.33
N ARG A 96 -46.84 11.37 4.01
CA ARG A 96 -46.40 10.18 3.26
C ARG A 96 -46.40 10.50 1.78
N ILE A 97 -45.20 10.70 1.22
CA ILE A 97 -45.00 10.85 -0.22
C ILE A 97 -44.42 9.58 -0.84
N SER A 98 -44.70 9.37 -2.13
CA SER A 98 -44.12 8.26 -2.88
C SER A 98 -42.60 8.39 -2.98
N LYS A 99 -41.90 7.25 -3.09
CA LYS A 99 -40.43 7.23 -3.23
C LYS A 99 -39.97 7.98 -4.50
N ILE A 100 -40.77 7.97 -5.56
CA ILE A 100 -40.46 8.63 -6.83
C ILE A 100 -40.45 10.14 -6.64
N ILE A 101 -41.50 10.71 -6.06
CA ILE A 101 -41.60 12.15 -5.78
C ILE A 101 -40.46 12.59 -4.87
N ARG A 102 -40.14 11.79 -3.83
CA ARG A 102 -39.01 12.09 -2.94
C ARG A 102 -37.67 12.16 -3.68
N LYS A 103 -37.44 11.28 -4.65
CA LYS A 103 -36.22 11.29 -5.48
C LYS A 103 -36.18 12.52 -6.38
N GLN A 104 -37.30 12.89 -7.00
CA GLN A 104 -37.39 14.09 -7.84
C GLN A 104 -37.11 15.37 -7.02
N LEU A 105 -37.69 15.49 -5.83
CA LEU A 105 -37.42 16.61 -4.92
C LEU A 105 -35.95 16.65 -4.47
N LEU A 106 -35.34 15.49 -4.23
CA LEU A 106 -33.92 15.41 -3.89
C LEU A 106 -33.04 15.86 -5.05
N PHE A 107 -33.38 15.43 -6.26
CA PHE A 107 -32.67 15.83 -7.46
C PHE A 107 -32.77 17.34 -7.70
N SER A 108 -33.97 17.93 -7.59
CA SER A 108 -34.15 19.37 -7.78
C SER A 108 -33.35 20.21 -6.78
N GLU A 109 -33.33 19.84 -5.50
CA GLU A 109 -32.50 20.51 -4.49
C GLU A 109 -31.00 20.38 -4.79
N ILE A 110 -30.53 19.21 -5.22
CA ILE A 110 -29.13 19.00 -5.58
C ILE A 110 -28.77 19.85 -6.79
N MET A 111 -29.62 19.88 -7.82
CA MET A 111 -29.40 20.72 -9.01
C MET A 111 -29.34 22.19 -8.64
N GLN A 112 -30.28 22.68 -7.82
CA GLN A 112 -30.27 24.07 -7.37
C GLN A 112 -28.99 24.42 -6.58
N ALA A 113 -28.55 23.51 -5.70
CA ALA A 113 -27.31 23.68 -4.95
C ALA A 113 -26.08 23.71 -5.87
N GLN A 114 -26.04 22.83 -6.87
CA GLN A 114 -24.94 22.78 -7.85
C GLN A 114 -24.89 24.04 -8.71
N VAL A 115 -26.03 24.54 -9.19
CA VAL A 115 -26.10 25.80 -9.95
C VAL A 115 -25.61 26.97 -9.10
N LYS A 116 -26.08 27.07 -7.85
CA LYS A 116 -25.61 28.11 -6.90
C LYS A 116 -24.11 28.01 -6.65
N TYR A 117 -23.58 26.79 -6.49
CA TYR A 117 -22.14 26.56 -6.32
C TYR A 117 -21.36 27.00 -7.56
N ASN A 118 -21.76 26.53 -8.75
CA ASN A 118 -21.12 26.90 -10.01
C ASN A 118 -21.11 28.43 -10.20
N TYR A 119 -22.24 29.09 -9.97
CA TYR A 119 -22.35 30.54 -10.05
C TYR A 119 -21.41 31.27 -9.07
N ARG A 120 -21.26 30.76 -7.84
CA ARG A 120 -20.34 31.32 -6.84
C ARG A 120 -18.87 31.09 -7.18
N THR A 121 -18.54 29.96 -7.79
CA THR A 121 -17.17 29.59 -8.15
C THR A 121 -16.67 30.38 -9.37
N LEU A 122 -17.56 30.83 -10.26
CA LEU A 122 -17.20 31.71 -11.37
C LEU A 122 -16.68 33.06 -10.85
N ARG A 123 -15.46 33.43 -11.24
CA ARG A 123 -14.85 34.72 -10.85
C ARG A 123 -15.30 35.88 -11.74
N SER A 124 -15.45 35.65 -13.05
CA SER A 124 -15.81 36.68 -14.01
C SER A 124 -17.32 36.98 -14.03
N SER A 125 -17.67 38.25 -14.16
CA SER A 125 -19.06 38.69 -14.40
C SER A 125 -19.59 38.20 -15.75
N THR A 126 -18.74 38.16 -16.79
CA THR A 126 -19.12 37.69 -18.13
C THR A 126 -19.54 36.22 -18.13
N LEU A 127 -18.79 35.37 -17.41
CA LEU A 127 -19.09 33.95 -17.28
C LEU A 127 -20.38 33.71 -16.48
N LYS A 128 -20.64 34.54 -15.46
CA LYS A 128 -21.89 34.46 -14.69
C LYS A 128 -23.10 34.80 -15.56
N GLU A 129 -22.97 35.82 -16.40
CA GLU A 129 -24.03 36.23 -17.33
C GLU A 129 -24.25 35.17 -18.42
N GLN A 130 -23.18 34.58 -18.97
CA GLN A 130 -23.28 33.45 -19.90
C GLN A 130 -23.99 32.23 -19.27
N LEU A 131 -23.62 31.88 -18.04
CA LEU A 131 -24.28 30.78 -17.31
C LEU A 131 -25.77 31.08 -17.09
N ARG A 132 -26.12 32.33 -16.76
CA ARG A 132 -27.52 32.76 -16.61
C ARG A 132 -28.29 32.62 -17.92
N ARG A 133 -27.74 33.13 -19.02
CA ARG A 133 -28.35 33.02 -20.36
C ARG A 133 -28.55 31.56 -20.77
N TYR A 134 -27.54 30.71 -20.55
CA TYR A 134 -27.63 29.29 -20.83
C TYR A 134 -28.73 28.59 -20.02
N MET A 135 -28.88 28.92 -18.74
CA MET A 135 -29.94 28.37 -17.89
C MET A 135 -31.33 28.85 -18.29
N ASN A 136 -31.44 30.06 -18.85
CA ASN A 136 -32.69 30.62 -19.37
C ASN A 136 -33.05 30.08 -20.76
N GLY A 137 -32.15 29.34 -21.42
CA GLY A 137 -32.34 28.89 -22.80
C GLY A 137 -32.03 29.98 -23.84
N ASP A 138 -31.52 31.13 -23.42
CA ASP A 138 -31.04 32.21 -24.28
C ASP A 138 -29.65 31.82 -24.82
N ILE A 139 -29.61 30.92 -25.78
CA ILE A 139 -28.36 30.48 -26.42
C ILE A 139 -27.74 31.69 -27.11
N VAL A 140 -26.55 32.09 -26.65
CA VAL A 140 -25.70 33.07 -27.35
C VAL A 140 -25.37 32.46 -28.72
N ARG A 141 -26.02 32.97 -29.78
CA ARG A 141 -25.51 32.84 -31.15
C ARG A 141 -24.25 33.67 -31.30
#